data_AF-A0A421CLI5-F1
#
_entry.id   AF-A0A421CLI5-F1
#
_cell.length_a   1.000
_cell.length_b   1.000
_cell.length_c   1.000
_cell.angle_alpha   90.00
_cell.angle_beta   90.00
_cell.angle_gamma   90.00
#
_symmetry.space_group_name_H-M   'P 1'
#
loop_
_entity.id
_entity.type
_entity.pdbx_description
1 polymer ?
#
loop_
_entity_poly.entity_id
_entity_poly.type
_entity_poly.pdbx_seq_one_letter_code
_entity_poly.pdbx_strand_id
1 'polypeptide(L)' 'MAVFRFLAVKVELYRKLKEIGSTFSYGEILEDLTEIRAVEITVENKRFLARTETMGNAYDAFKALKIRPPDLLKEIA' A
#
# COMPACT_ATOMS: atom_id res chain seq x y z
N MET A 1 8.74 9.43 18.50
CA MET A 1 8.12 10.68 18.01
C MET A 1 7.92 10.61 16.48
N ALA A 2 6.94 9.87 15.97
CA ALA A 2 6.73 9.73 14.51
C ALA A 2 5.26 9.86 14.07
N VAL A 3 4.34 10.18 14.99
CA VAL A 3 2.89 10.12 14.72
C VAL A 3 2.40 11.31 13.88
N PHE A 4 3.07 12.46 13.96
CA PHE A 4 2.64 13.68 13.25
C PHE A 4 3.07 13.72 11.77
N ARG A 5 4.15 13.02 11.38
CA ARG A 5 4.80 13.19 10.07
C ARG A 5 3.96 12.71 8.88
N PHE A 6 2.91 11.93 9.14
CA PHE A 6 2.01 11.40 8.13
C PHE A 6 0.54 11.80 8.36
N LEU A 7 0.25 12.70 9.29
CA LEU A 7 -1.14 13.03 9.64
C LEU A 7 -1.93 13.56 8.45
N ALA A 8 -1.34 14.45 7.63
CA ALA A 8 -1.99 14.96 6.43
C ALA A 8 -2.33 13.85 5.41
N VAL A 9 -1.41 12.90 5.21
CA VAL A 9 -1.61 11.74 4.32
C VAL A 9 -2.72 10.84 4.87
N LYS A 10 -2.71 10.60 6.18
CA LYS A 10 -3.71 9.79 6.87
C LYS A 10 -5.11 10.39 6.78
N VAL A 11 -5.23 11.69 7.00
CA VAL A 11 -6.49 12.44 6.89
C VAL A 11 -7.01 12.44 5.45
N GLU A 12 -6.14 12.67 4.47
CA GLU A 12 -6.54 12.65 3.06
C GLU A 12 -6.99 11.26 2.61
N LEU A 13 -6.27 10.20 3.02
CA LEU A 13 -6.67 8.83 2.74
C LEU A 13 -8.05 8.52 3.34
N TYR A 14 -8.27 8.89 4.61
CA TYR A 14 -9.57 8.72 5.26
C TYR A 14 -10.70 9.44 4.51
N ARG A 15 -10.45 10.67 4.06
CA ARG A 15 -11.41 11.47 3.30
C ARG A 15 -11.76 10.79 1.98
N LYS A 16 -10.76 10.34 1.21
CA LYS A 16 -10.97 9.65 -0.07
C LYS A 16 -11.67 8.29 0.09
N LEU A 17 -11.39 7.56 1.16
CA LEU A 17 -12.08 6.30 1.46
C LEU A 17 -13.58 6.51 1.70
N LYS A 18 -13.96 7.62 2.36
CA LYS A 18 -15.37 8.02 2.49
C LYS A 18 -16.00 8.38 1.15
N GLU A 19 -15.28 9.10 0.29
CA GLU A 19 -15.79 9.48 -1.04
C GLU A 19 -16.13 8.28 -1.92
N ILE A 20 -15.33 7.20 -1.83
CA ILE A 20 -15.60 5.97 -2.60
C ILE A 20 -16.58 5.01 -1.89
N GLY A 21 -17.03 5.34 -0.68
CA GLY A 21 -17.93 4.50 0.11
C GLY A 21 -17.30 3.15 0.48
N SER A 22 -16.02 3.13 0.90
CA SER A 22 -15.36 1.89 1.31
C SER A 22 -16.14 1.20 2.44
N THR A 23 -16.29 -0.13 2.33
CA THR A 23 -16.99 -0.97 3.30
C THR A 23 -16.13 -1.35 4.50
N PHE A 24 -14.81 -1.18 4.39
CA PHE A 24 -13.84 -1.50 5.45
C PHE A 24 -13.54 -0.27 6.28
N SER A 25 -13.22 -0.49 7.56
CA SER A 25 -12.79 0.62 8.41
C SER A 25 -11.42 1.13 7.99
N TYR A 26 -11.18 2.41 8.30
CA TYR A 26 -9.87 3.02 8.10
C TYR A 26 -8.74 2.27 8.83
N GLY A 27 -9.04 1.69 9.99
CA GLY A 27 -8.08 0.91 10.77
C GLY A 27 -7.66 -0.37 10.07
N GLU A 28 -8.63 -1.16 9.59
CA GLU A 28 -8.38 -2.41 8.86
C GLU A 28 -7.54 -2.16 7.59
N ILE A 29 -7.88 -1.13 6.82
CA ILE A 29 -7.12 -0.77 5.63
C ILE A 29 -5.68 -0.35 5.97
N LEU A 30 -5.49 0.40 7.06
CA LEU A 30 -4.15 0.79 7.50
C LEU A 30 -3.31 -0.42 7.94
N GLU A 31 -3.91 -1.37 8.64
CA GLU A 31 -3.25 -2.60 9.08
C GLU A 31 -2.79 -3.42 7.86
N ASP A 32 -3.68 -3.64 6.89
CA ASP A 32 -3.35 -4.34 5.65
C ASP A 32 -2.27 -3.61 4.84
N LEU A 33 -2.27 -2.27 4.83
CA LEU A 33 -1.20 -1.48 4.20
C LEU A 33 0.16 -1.68 4.85
N THR A 34 0.22 -1.95 6.17
CA THR A 34 1.48 -2.20 6.87
C THR A 34 2.09 -3.58 6.62
N GLU A 35 1.28 -4.54 6.18
CA GLU A 35 1.72 -5.88 5.80
C GLU A 35 2.33 -5.93 4.38
N ILE A 36 2.06 -4.93 3.55
CA ILE A 36 2.69 -4.82 2.23
C ILE A 36 4.13 -4.32 2.40
N ARG A 37 5.09 -5.19 2.08
CA ARG A 37 6.52 -4.90 2.17
C ARG A 37 7.17 -5.01 0.80
N ALA A 38 8.14 -4.13 0.54
CA ALA A 38 9.03 -4.25 -0.61
C ALA A 38 10.25 -5.08 -0.20
N VAL A 39 10.57 -6.11 -0.98
CA VAL A 39 11.69 -7.02 -0.74
C VAL A 39 12.54 -7.07 -2.00
N GLU A 40 13.85 -6.89 -1.85
CA GLU A 40 14.81 -7.07 -2.94
C GLU A 40 15.20 -8.56 -3.01
N ILE A 41 15.11 -9.15 -4.21
CA ILE A 41 15.41 -10.54 -4.48
C ILE A 41 16.45 -10.59 -5.60
N THR A 42 17.46 -11.45 -5.47
CA THR A 42 18.45 -11.69 -6.53
C THR A 42 18.29 -13.10 -7.09
N VAL A 43 18.13 -13.21 -8.41
CA VAL A 43 18.01 -14.49 -9.14
C VAL A 43 18.89 -14.40 -10.38
N GLU A 44 19.82 -15.35 -10.57
CA GLU A 44 20.69 -15.41 -11.76
C GLU A 44 21.40 -14.07 -12.08
N ASN A 45 21.98 -13.41 -11.07
CA ASN A 45 22.62 -12.08 -11.14
C ASN A 45 21.70 -10.92 -11.55
N LYS A 46 20.39 -11.13 -11.64
CA LYS A 46 19.39 -10.07 -11.80
C LYS A 46 18.77 -9.73 -10.47
N ARG A 47 18.53 -8.44 -10.24
CA ARG A 47 17.88 -7.93 -9.04
C ARG A 47 16.43 -7.62 -9.34
N PHE A 48 15.57 -7.92 -8.40
CA PHE A 48 14.13 -7.69 -8.51
C PHE A 48 13.64 -7.01 -7.24
N LEU A 49 12.71 -6.09 -7.40
CA LEU A 49 11.89 -5.58 -6.31
C LEU A 49 10.55 -6.31 -6.35
N ALA A 50 10.27 -7.07 -5.29
CA ALA A 50 9.00 -7.77 -5.10
C ALA A 50 8.18 -7.10 -4.01
N ARG A 51 6.85 -7.16 -4.12
CA ARG A 51 5.95 -6.84 -3.00
C ARG A 51 5.41 -8.14 -2.40
N THR A 52 5.12 -8.16 -1.09
CA THR A 52 4.42 -9.29 -0.46
C THR A 52 3.01 -9.47 -1.07
N GLU A 53 2.56 -10.72 -1.25
CA GLU A 53 1.33 -11.05 -2.00
C GLU A 53 0.05 -10.54 -1.35
N THR A 54 -0.01 -10.52 -0.01
CA THR A 54 -1.21 -10.17 0.75
C THR A 54 -1.44 -8.67 0.74
N MET A 55 -2.44 -8.25 -0.04
CA MET A 55 -2.93 -6.87 -0.07
C MET A 55 -4.20 -6.65 0.75
N GLY A 56 -4.88 -7.71 1.22
CA GLY A 56 -6.10 -7.61 2.03
C GLY A 56 -7.08 -6.55 1.49
N ASN A 57 -7.53 -5.68 2.39
CA ASN A 57 -8.38 -4.52 2.10
C ASN A 57 -7.59 -3.28 1.67
N ALA A 58 -6.25 -3.33 1.64
CA ALA A 58 -5.41 -2.22 1.16
C ALA A 58 -5.73 -1.83 -0.29
N TYR A 59 -6.36 -2.72 -1.07
CA TYR A 59 -6.85 -2.40 -2.41
C TYR A 59 -7.75 -1.15 -2.42
N ASP A 60 -8.60 -0.96 -1.41
CA ASP A 60 -9.48 0.21 -1.31
C ASP A 60 -8.71 1.51 -1.14
N ALA A 61 -7.52 1.47 -0.52
CA ALA A 61 -6.63 2.63 -0.47
C ALA A 61 -6.09 3.01 -1.86
N PHE A 62 -5.63 2.03 -2.65
CA PHE A 62 -5.15 2.27 -4.01
C PHE A 62 -6.28 2.78 -4.93
N LYS A 63 -7.47 2.18 -4.81
CA LYS A 63 -8.69 2.61 -5.51
C LYS A 63 -9.08 4.04 -5.14
N ALA A 64 -9.12 4.37 -3.85
CA ALA A 64 -9.44 5.71 -3.35
C ALA A 64 -8.45 6.76 -3.87
N LEU A 65 -7.17 6.40 -3.94
CA LEU A 65 -6.10 7.26 -4.45
C LEU A 65 -6.01 7.27 -5.98
N LYS A 66 -6.78 6.44 -6.69
CA LYS A 66 -6.75 6.25 -8.15
C LYS A 66 -5.35 5.91 -8.69
N ILE A 67 -4.59 5.16 -7.90
CA ILE A 67 -3.25 4.67 -8.27
C ILE A 67 -3.30 3.16 -8.46
N ARG A 68 -2.45 2.64 -9.35
CA ARG A 68 -2.29 1.18 -9.49
C ARG A 68 -1.43 0.67 -8.32
N PRO A 69 -1.80 -0.46 -7.69
CA PRO A 69 -0.91 -1.14 -6.75
C PRO A 69 0.46 -1.45 -7.41
N PRO A 70 1.58 -1.42 -6.66
CA PRO A 70 2.91 -1.74 -7.20
C PRO A 70 2.95 -3.11 -7.87
N ASP A 71 3.81 -3.36 -8.85
CA ASP A 71 3.89 -4.69 -9.47
C ASP A 71 4.33 -5.77 -8.46
N LEU A 72 3.85 -7.01 -8.65
CA LEU A 72 4.23 -8.12 -7.76
C LEU A 72 5.74 -8.38 -7.80
N LEU A 73 6.32 -8.29 -8.99
CA LEU A 73 7.73 -8.44 -9.25
C LEU A 73 8.13 -7.43 -10.34
N LYS A 74 9.21 -6.71 -10.10
CA LYS A 74 9.80 -5.77 -11.06
C LYS A 74 11.30 -5.92 -11.08
N GLU A 75 11.89 -6.19 -12.25
CA GLU A 75 13.34 -6.19 -12.41
C GLU A 75 13.89 -4.78 -12.17
N ILE A 76 14.98 -4.69 -11.40
CA ILE A 76 15.69 -3.45 -11.10
C ILE A 76 17.13 -3.57 -11.60
N ALA A 77 17.61 -2.52 -12.28
CA ALA A 77 18.96 -2.44 -12.83
C ALA A 77 19.98 -2.18 -11.71
#